data_AF-A0A951K0L7-F1
#
_entry.id   AF-A0A951K0L7-F1
#
_cell.length_a   1.000
_cell.length_b   1.000
_cell.length_c   1.000
_cell.angle_alpha   90.00
_cell.angle_beta   90.00
_cell.angle_gamma   90.00
#
_symmetry.space_group_name_H-M   'P 1'
#
loop_
_entity.id
_entity.type
_entity.pdbx_description
1 polymer ?
#
loop_
_entity_poly.entity_id
_entity_poly.type
_entity_poly.pdbx_seq_one_letter_code
_entity_poly.pdbx_strand_id
1 'polypeptide(L)' 'MNKPGTPTRVVSWNLCWRFGGDWRQRQPRIVTQLQTLAPDIVGLQEVWANDTVTQADILAEHR' A
#
# COMPACT_ATOMS: atom_id res chain seq x y z
N MET A 1 -31.43 20.11 -3.01
CA MET A 1 -30.94 18.74 -3.29
C MET A 1 -29.45 18.73 -2.99
N ASN A 2 -28.99 18.01 -1.96
CA ASN A 2 -27.56 17.89 -1.69
C ASN A 2 -26.95 16.94 -2.74
N LYS A 3 -25.88 17.35 -3.41
CA LYS A 3 -25.06 16.42 -4.20
C LYS A 3 -24.47 15.40 -3.24
N PRO A 4 -24.59 14.08 -3.47
CA PRO A 4 -23.77 13.13 -2.73
C PRO A 4 -22.30 13.47 -2.99
N GLY A 5 -21.50 13.57 -1.93
CA GLY A 5 -20.06 13.71 -2.06
C GLY A 5 -19.47 12.49 -2.78
N THR A 6 -18.32 12.67 -3.44
CA THR A 6 -17.59 11.54 -4.04
C THR A 6 -17.24 10.52 -2.94
N PRO A 7 -17.54 9.23 -3.12
CA PRO A 7 -17.21 8.21 -2.13
C PRO A 7 -15.69 8.07 -1.96
N THR A 8 -15.22 7.99 -0.72
CA THR A 8 -13.80 7.77 -0.38
C THR A 8 -13.52 6.27 -0.16
N ARG A 9 -12.50 5.75 -0.84
CA ARG A 9 -12.00 4.38 -0.66
C ARG A 9 -10.78 4.36 0.26
N VAL A 10 -10.92 3.64 1.37
CA VAL A 10 -9.84 3.45 2.35
C VAL A 10 -9.40 2.00 2.33
N VAL A 11 -8.09 1.76 2.22
CA VAL A 11 -7.47 0.43 2.33
C VAL A 11 -6.59 0.40 3.56
N SER A 12 -6.75 -0.64 4.39
CA SER A 12 -5.79 -1.01 5.43
C SER A 12 -5.20 -2.37 5.10
N TRP A 13 -3.88 -2.49 5.04
CA TRP A 13 -3.22 -3.74 4.65
C TRP A 13 -1.93 -3.99 5.44
N ASN A 14 -1.89 -5.14 6.11
CA ASN A 14 -0.66 -5.73 6.67
C ASN A 14 0.15 -6.44 5.56
N LEU A 15 1.40 -6.02 5.35
CA LEU A 15 2.25 -6.50 4.25
C LEU A 15 3.17 -7.69 4.64
N CYS A 16 3.06 -8.19 5.86
CA CYS A 16 3.83 -9.31 6.41
C CYS A 16 5.36 -9.12 6.31
N TRP A 17 5.86 -7.91 6.56
CA TRP A 17 7.29 -7.56 6.62
C TRP A 17 8.15 -8.32 5.58
N ARG A 18 9.29 -8.86 6.01
CA ARG A 18 10.18 -9.70 5.21
C ARG A 18 9.94 -11.19 5.54
N PHE A 19 8.76 -11.52 6.04
CA PHE A 19 8.39 -12.88 6.42
C PHE A 19 8.06 -13.73 5.20
N GLY A 20 8.38 -15.02 5.26
CA GLY A 20 8.23 -15.94 4.13
C GLY A 20 9.26 -15.66 3.03
N GLY A 21 9.88 -16.71 2.50
CA GLY A 21 11.02 -16.61 1.58
C GLY A 21 10.81 -15.71 0.35
N ASP A 22 9.55 -15.47 -0.03
CA ASP A 22 9.17 -14.72 -1.23
C ASP A 22 8.82 -13.25 -0.98
N TRP A 23 9.19 -12.65 0.15
CA TRP A 23 8.84 -11.25 0.45
C TRP A 23 9.29 -10.26 -0.64
N ARG A 24 10.43 -10.53 -1.31
CA ARG A 24 10.92 -9.71 -2.43
C ARG A 24 9.99 -9.79 -3.64
N GLN A 25 9.42 -10.96 -3.91
CA GLN A 25 8.48 -11.18 -5.01
C GLN A 25 7.10 -10.58 -4.71
N ARG A 26 6.75 -10.39 -3.43
CA ARG A 26 5.50 -9.72 -3.04
C ARG A 26 5.50 -8.23 -3.36
N GLN A 27 6.66 -7.55 -3.30
CA GLN A 27 6.74 -6.11 -3.50
C GLN A 27 6.07 -5.61 -4.80
N PRO A 28 6.42 -6.11 -6.00
CA PRO A 28 5.76 -5.67 -7.23
C PRO A 28 4.26 -6.01 -7.25
N ARG A 29 3.85 -7.12 -6.62
CA ARG A 29 2.43 -7.52 -6.54
C ARG A 29 1.62 -6.59 -5.64
N ILE A 30 2.21 -6.09 -4.55
CA ILE A 30 1.57 -5.11 -3.67
C ILE A 30 1.29 -3.82 -4.44
N VAL A 31 2.25 -3.35 -5.24
CA VAL A 31 2.07 -2.18 -6.13
C VAL A 31 0.92 -2.40 -7.10
N THR A 32 0.92 -3.50 -7.85
CA THR A 32 -0.16 -3.82 -8.80
C THR A 32 -1.53 -3.88 -8.12
N GLN A 33 -1.59 -4.43 -6.91
CA GLN A 33 -2.83 -4.54 -6.15
C GLN A 33 -3.33 -3.17 -5.68
N LEU A 34 -2.45 -2.30 -5.17
CA LEU A 34 -2.83 -0.93 -4.79
C LEU A 34 -3.32 -0.12 -5.99
N GLN A 35 -2.66 -0.25 -7.16
CA GLN A 35 -3.10 0.37 -8.41
C GLN A 35 -4.47 -0.14 -8.85
N THR A 36 -4.71 -1.46 -8.73
CA THR A 36 -6.00 -2.08 -9.06
C THR A 36 -7.11 -1.61 -8.12
N LEU A 37 -6.81 -1.47 -6.83
CA LEU A 37 -7.78 -1.02 -5.82
C LEU A 37 -8.08 0.47 -5.94
N ALA A 38 -7.16 1.28 -6.48
CA ALA A 38 -7.25 2.73 -6.58
C ALA A 38 -7.82 3.39 -5.29
N PRO A 39 -7.16 3.19 -4.12
CA PRO A 39 -7.60 3.79 -2.87
C PRO A 39 -7.27 5.29 -2.80
N ASP A 40 -8.14 6.06 -2.15
CA ASP A 40 -7.86 7.46 -1.82
C ASP A 40 -6.95 7.57 -0.59
N ILE A 41 -7.08 6.63 0.36
CA ILE A 41 -6.29 6.57 1.60
C ILE A 41 -5.80 5.15 1.81
N VAL A 42 -4.51 5.00 2.12
CA VAL A 42 -3.88 3.71 2.43
C VAL A 42 -3.21 3.77 3.79
N GLY A 43 -3.55 2.83 4.68
CA GLY A 43 -2.83 2.53 5.90
C GLY A 43 -2.10 1.20 5.79
N LEU A 44 -0.80 1.17 6.07
CA LEU A 44 0.02 -0.03 5.96
C LEU A 44 0.51 -0.50 7.33
N GLN A 45 0.54 -1.81 7.56
CA GLN A 45 1.11 -2.44 8.76
C GLN A 45 2.21 -3.43 8.37
N GLU A 46 3.13 -3.68 9.32
CA GLU A 46 4.30 -4.55 9.11
C GLU A 46 5.10 -4.18 7.86
N VAL A 47 5.27 -2.87 7.64
CA VAL A 47 6.21 -2.35 6.64
C VAL A 47 7.64 -2.55 7.13
N TRP A 48 8.54 -2.86 6.21
CA TRP A 48 9.97 -2.84 6.53
C TRP A 48 10.56 -1.44 6.34
N ALA A 49 11.69 -1.19 7.01
CA ALA A 49 12.52 -0.01 6.81
C ALA A 49 14.01 -0.40 6.75
N ASN A 50 14.82 0.45 6.14
CA ASN A 50 16.25 0.53 6.38
C ASN A 50 16.59 1.94 6.87
N ASP A 51 17.87 2.28 6.96
CA ASP A 51 18.32 3.57 7.51
C ASP A 51 17.85 4.80 6.69
N THR A 52 17.43 4.62 5.44
CA THR A 52 17.11 5.72 4.52
C THR A 52 15.68 5.70 3.98
N VAL A 53 15.00 4.56 3.96
CA VAL A 53 13.70 4.40 3.29
C VAL A 53 12.83 3.36 3.96
N THR A 54 11.52 3.59 3.95
CA THR A 54 10.50 2.61 4.32
C THR A 54 9.86 1.98 3.09
N GLN A 55 9.28 0.79 3.25
CA GLN A 55 8.46 0.18 2.21
C GLN A 55 7.31 1.09 1.78
N ALA A 56 6.75 1.87 2.70
CA ALA A 56 5.67 2.81 2.43
C ALA A 56 6.14 3.96 1.52
N ASP A 57 7.35 4.48 1.72
CA ASP A 57 7.92 5.51 0.85
C ASP A 57 8.03 5.02 -0.59
N ILE A 58 8.56 3.80 -0.78
CA ILE A 58 8.67 3.18 -2.11
C ILE A 58 7.29 2.97 -2.74
N LEU A 59 6.30 2.51 -1.98
CA LEU A 59 4.94 2.34 -2.50
C LEU A 59 4.29 3.67 -2.87
N ALA A 60 4.61 4.75 -2.16
CA ALA A 60 4.08 6.09 -2.44
C ALA A 60 4.63 6.71 -3.73
N GLU A 61 5.74 6.22 -4.28
CA GLU A 61 6.28 6.62 -5.59
C GLU A 61 5.51 6.00 -6.77
N HIS A 62 4.71 4.96 -6.54
CA HIS A 62 4.00 4.19 -7.58
C HIS A 62 2.49 4.50 -7.68
N ARG A 63 2.08 5.69 -7.24
CA ARG A 63 0.67 6.15 -7.28
C ARG A 63 0.10 6.18 -8.69
#